data_AF-A0A8J6YWW8-F1
#
_entry.id   AF-A0A8J6YWW8-F1
#
_cell.length_a   1.000
_cell.length_b   1.000
_cell.length_c   1.000
_cell.angle_alpha   90.00
_cell.angle_beta   90.00
_cell.angle_gamma   90.00
#
_symmetry.space_group_name_H-M   'P 1'
#
loop_
_entity.id
_entity.type
_entity.pdbx_description
1 polymer ?
#
loop_
_entity_poly.entity_id
_entity_poly.type
_entity_poly.pdbx_seq_one_letter_code
_entity_poly.pdbx_strand_id
1 'polypeptide(L)'
;MIDPAEPWLTILGIGEDGPAGMTDASRAALEAAELVFGGPRHLALAGAGSRGRAWPVPFDIAPVLAEAGRRVAVLASGDPFWFGAGSLLAAALPPGAWRALPVPGTVSLAAA
;
A
#
# COMPACT_ATOMS: atom_id res chain seq x y z
N MET A 1 15.04 7.24 -9.56
CA MET A 1 15.29 8.31 -8.59
C MET A 1 13.92 8.78 -8.12
N ILE A 2 13.57 8.58 -6.86
CA ILE A 2 12.32 9.13 -6.30
C ILE A 2 12.58 10.62 -6.09
N ASP A 3 11.65 11.47 -6.51
CA ASP A 3 11.69 12.89 -6.19
C ASP A 3 11.55 13.03 -4.67
N PRO A 4 12.44 13.74 -3.96
CA PRO A 4 12.32 13.92 -2.51
C PRO A 4 10.99 14.55 -2.07
N ALA A 5 10.22 15.14 -2.98
CA ALA A 5 8.88 15.64 -2.73
C ALA A 5 7.76 14.57 -2.80
N GLU A 6 8.01 13.39 -3.38
CA GLU A 6 6.98 12.35 -3.53
C GLU A 6 7.09 11.26 -2.45
N PRO A 7 5.98 10.87 -1.79
CA PRO A 7 5.99 9.78 -0.82
C PRO A 7 6.51 8.47 -1.40
N TRP A 8 7.47 7.84 -0.72
CA TRP A 8 8.05 6.57 -1.18
C TRP A 8 7.08 5.39 -0.98
N LEU A 9 6.17 5.49 0.00
CA LEU A 9 5.16 4.48 0.31
C LEU A 9 3.77 4.93 -0.12
N THR A 10 3.07 4.09 -0.90
CA THR A 10 1.63 4.27 -1.18
C THR A 10 0.83 3.10 -0.59
N ILE A 11 -0.15 3.42 0.24
CA ILE A 11 -1.07 2.43 0.82
C ILE A 11 -2.33 2.39 -0.06
N LEU A 12 -2.58 1.27 -0.70
CA LEU A 12 -3.64 1.07 -1.69
C LEU A 12 -4.76 0.22 -1.11
N GLY A 13 -5.99 0.72 -1.19
CA GLY A 13 -7.17 -0.10 -1.02
C GLY A 13 -7.34 -1.04 -2.23
N ILE A 14 -7.59 -2.32 -1.97
CA ILE A 14 -7.97 -3.32 -2.98
C ILE A 14 -9.24 -4.03 -2.53
N GLY A 15 -10.20 -4.15 -3.45
CA GLY A 15 -11.42 -4.94 -3.28
C GLY A 15 -11.32 -6.28 -4.01
N GLU A 16 -12.40 -7.05 -3.98
CA GLU A 16 -12.50 -8.36 -4.66
C GLU A 16 -12.36 -8.24 -6.19
N ASP A 17 -12.75 -7.10 -6.76
CA ASP A 17 -12.57 -6.80 -8.19
C ASP A 17 -11.10 -6.52 -8.57
N GLY A 18 -10.19 -6.56 -7.60
CA GLY A 18 -8.76 -6.33 -7.83
C GLY A 18 -8.47 -4.96 -8.46
N PRO A 19 -7.47 -4.87 -9.36
CA PRO A 19 -7.14 -3.63 -10.06
C PRO A 19 -8.27 -3.03 -10.90
N ALA A 20 -9.29 -3.82 -11.29
CA ALA A 20 -10.42 -3.30 -12.06
C ALA A 20 -11.30 -2.36 -11.22
N GLY A 21 -11.40 -2.61 -9.91
CA GLY A 21 -12.13 -1.75 -8.96
C GLY A 21 -11.34 -0.56 -8.43
N MET A 22 -10.06 -0.43 -8.80
CA MET A 22 -9.20 0.67 -8.35
C MET A 22 -9.49 1.98 -9.12
N THR A 23 -9.06 3.11 -8.56
CA THR A 23 -8.95 4.37 -9.33
C THR A 23 -7.77 4.31 -10.30
N ASP A 24 -7.72 5.23 -11.27
CA ASP A 24 -6.55 5.37 -12.15
C ASP A 24 -5.28 5.69 -11.36
N ALA A 25 -5.38 6.52 -10.31
CA ALA A 25 -4.25 6.84 -9.44
C ALA A 25 -3.73 5.60 -8.68
N SER A 26 -4.64 4.77 -8.14
CA SER A 26 -4.26 3.53 -7.45
C SER A 26 -3.60 2.53 -8.39
N ARG A 27 -4.12 2.37 -9.62
CA ARG A 27 -3.50 1.53 -10.65
C ARG A 27 -2.12 2.03 -11.03
N ALA A 28 -1.98 3.32 -11.31
CA ALA A 28 -0.70 3.92 -11.67
C ALA A 28 0.35 3.74 -10.56
N ALA A 29 -0.04 3.90 -9.30
CA ALA A 29 0.84 3.66 -8.15
C ALA A 29 1.23 2.18 -8.01
N LEU A 30 0.29 1.25 -8.21
CA LEU A 30 0.57 -0.19 -8.20
C LEU A 30 1.56 -0.60 -9.31
N GLU A 31 1.41 -0.06 -10.52
CA GLU A 31 2.30 -0.33 -11.65
C GLU A 31 3.69 0.27 -11.45
N ALA A 32 3.77 1.48 -10.88
CA ALA A 32 5.03 2.15 -10.60
C ALA A 32 5.81 1.55 -9.41
N ALA A 33 5.15 0.78 -8.55
CA ALA A 33 5.75 0.18 -7.36
C ALA A 33 6.79 -0.88 -7.73
N GLU A 34 7.98 -0.75 -7.14
CA GLU A 34 9.06 -1.73 -7.25
C GLU A 34 8.80 -2.96 -6.38
N LEU A 35 8.12 -2.75 -5.24
CA LEU A 35 7.69 -3.80 -4.32
C LEU A 35 6.23 -3.61 -3.94
N VAL A 36 5.52 -4.73 -3.78
CA VAL A 36 4.12 -4.75 -3.37
C VAL A 36 3.98 -5.66 -2.17
N PHE A 37 3.61 -5.10 -1.03
CA PHE A 37 3.34 -5.86 0.20
C PHE A 37 1.85 -6.08 0.39
N GLY A 38 1.46 -7.23 0.94
CA GLY A 38 0.07 -7.54 1.18
C GLY A 38 -0.16 -8.95 1.68
N GLY A 39 -1.41 -9.27 2.02
CA GLY A 39 -1.81 -10.66 2.24
C GLY A 39 -1.69 -11.46 0.92
N PRO A 40 -1.39 -12.78 0.97
CA PRO A 40 -1.22 -13.60 -0.24
C PRO A 40 -2.39 -13.47 -1.24
N ARG A 41 -3.63 -13.39 -0.74
CA ARG A 41 -4.83 -13.16 -1.57
C ARG A 41 -4.79 -11.82 -2.31
N HIS A 42 -4.48 -10.72 -1.63
CA HIS A 42 -4.40 -9.40 -2.25
C HIS A 42 -3.28 -9.32 -3.28
N LEU A 43 -2.13 -9.93 -3.00
CA LEU A 43 -1.01 -10.00 -3.94
C LEU A 43 -1.38 -10.76 -5.22
N ALA A 44 -2.11 -11.86 -5.07
CA ALA A 44 -2.63 -12.62 -6.20
C ALA A 44 -3.64 -11.80 -7.02
N LEU A 45 -4.63 -11.17 -6.36
CA LEU A 45 -5.62 -10.30 -7.00
C LEU A 45 -4.98 -9.12 -7.73
N ALA A 46 -3.95 -8.51 -7.13
CA ALA A 46 -3.22 -7.39 -7.71
C ALA A 46 -2.26 -7.78 -8.85
N GLY A 47 -2.06 -9.08 -9.11
CA GLY A 47 -1.08 -9.53 -10.09
C GLY A 47 0.36 -9.12 -9.73
N ALA A 48 0.70 -9.08 -8.44
CA ALA A 48 1.97 -8.53 -7.96
C ALA A 48 3.22 -9.30 -8.45
N GLY A 49 3.07 -10.57 -8.84
CA GLY A 49 4.13 -11.39 -9.42
C GLY A 49 5.41 -11.40 -8.57
N SER A 50 6.57 -11.22 -9.21
CA SER A 50 7.89 -11.21 -8.54
C SER A 50 8.10 -10.00 -7.62
N ARG A 51 7.29 -8.94 -7.74
CA ARG A 51 7.31 -7.76 -6.86
C ARG A 51 6.58 -8.01 -5.53
N GLY A 52 5.75 -9.04 -5.47
CA GLY A 52 4.94 -9.39 -4.32
C GLY A 52 5.76 -9.85 -3.11
N ARG A 53 5.44 -9.32 -1.94
CA ARG A 53 6.00 -9.70 -0.64
C ARG A 53 4.85 -9.93 0.34
N ALA A 54 4.62 -11.20 0.68
CA ALA A 54 3.60 -11.53 1.67
C ALA A 54 3.99 -10.95 3.04
N TRP A 55 2.99 -10.54 3.81
CA TRP A 55 3.21 -10.24 5.22
C TRP A 55 3.87 -11.43 5.94
N PRO A 56 4.86 -11.18 6.82
CA PRO A 56 5.43 -12.25 7.62
C PRO A 56 4.37 -12.82 8.59
N VAL A 57 4.63 -14.03 9.07
CA VAL A 57 3.86 -14.67 10.14
C VAL A 57 4.84 -15.00 11.27
N PRO A 58 4.73 -14.36 12.45
CA PRO A 58 3.72 -13.36 12.84
C PRO A 58 3.83 -12.04 12.05
N PHE A 59 2.72 -11.29 12.01
CA PHE A 59 2.64 -10.02 11.28
C PHE A 59 3.64 -8.99 11.82
N ASP A 60 4.32 -8.29 10.91
CA ASP A 60 5.28 -7.23 11.19
C ASP A 60 5.36 -6.24 10.02
N ILE A 61 5.48 -4.95 10.32
CA ILE A 61 5.67 -3.87 9.34
C ILE A 61 7.15 -3.58 9.05
N ALA A 62 8.08 -4.08 9.86
CA ALA A 62 9.51 -3.84 9.70
C ALA A 62 10.06 -4.15 8.30
N PRO A 63 9.62 -5.22 7.59
CA PRO A 63 10.04 -5.47 6.22
C PRO A 63 9.65 -4.36 5.23
N VAL A 64 8.56 -3.64 5.47
CA VAL A 64 8.17 -2.49 4.65
C VAL A 64 9.05 -1.29 4.97
N LEU A 65 9.28 -1.01 6.25
CA LEU A 65 10.10 0.12 6.69
C LEU A 65 11.55 0.02 6.20
N ALA A 66 12.08 -1.21 6.08
CA ALA A 66 13.41 -1.47 5.55
C ALA A 66 13.58 -1.07 4.07
N GLU A 67 12.49 -0.85 3.34
CA GLU A 67 12.49 -0.52 1.91
C GLU A 67 12.35 1.00 1.66
N ALA A 68 12.53 1.82 2.70
CA ALA A 68 12.51 3.27 2.58
C ALA A 68 13.47 3.76 1.48
N GLY A 69 13.00 4.68 0.64
CA GLY A 69 13.74 5.17 -0.53
C GLY A 69 13.48 4.40 -1.82
N ARG A 70 12.65 3.36 -1.79
CA ARG A 70 12.12 2.66 -2.97
C ARG A 70 10.63 2.95 -3.14
N ARG A 71 10.11 2.81 -4.36
CA ARG A 71 8.66 2.97 -4.60
C ARG A 71 7.95 1.72 -4.12
N VAL A 72 7.27 1.80 -2.98
CA VAL A 72 6.60 0.66 -2.34
C VAL A 72 5.10 0.88 -2.35
N ALA A 73 4.36 -0.19 -2.69
CA ALA A 73 2.92 -0.26 -2.50
C ALA A 73 2.58 -1.25 -1.38
N VAL A 74 1.61 -0.90 -0.54
CA VAL A 74 1.01 -1.80 0.44
C VAL A 74 -0.46 -2.00 0.10
N LEU A 75 -0.93 -3.24 0.00
CA LEU A 75 -2.32 -3.58 -0.29
C LEU A 75 -3.11 -3.81 1.01
N ALA A 76 -4.12 -2.99 1.23
CA ALA A 76 -5.10 -3.11 2.31
C ALA A 76 -6.48 -3.46 1.74
N SER A 77 -7.25 -4.28 2.45
CA SER A 77 -8.63 -4.60 2.05
C SER A 77 -9.52 -3.37 2.25
N GLY A 78 -10.15 -2.87 1.19
CA GLY A 78 -11.08 -1.74 1.29
C GLY A 78 -10.42 -0.45 1.78
N ASP A 79 -10.63 -0.10 3.06
CA ASP A 79 -10.03 1.09 3.68
C ASP A 79 -8.60 0.82 4.20
N PRO A 80 -7.59 1.61 3.79
CA PRO A 80 -6.22 1.50 4.28
C PRO A 80 -6.03 1.57 5.80
N PHE A 81 -6.91 2.25 6.53
CA PHE A 81 -6.75 2.60 7.96
C PHE A 81 -7.72 1.90 8.90
N TRP A 82 -8.56 1.01 8.39
CA TRP A 82 -9.51 0.27 9.23
C TRP A 82 -8.88 -1.05 9.72
N PHE A 83 -8.38 -1.04 10.96
CA PHE A 83 -7.78 -2.20 11.67
C PHE A 83 -6.60 -2.91 10.98
N GLY A 84 -5.95 -2.28 9.99
CA GLY A 84 -4.96 -2.92 9.13
C GLY A 84 -3.52 -2.40 9.27
N ALA A 85 -2.63 -2.98 8.45
CA ALA A 85 -1.22 -2.60 8.35
C ALA A 85 -1.01 -1.10 8.04
N GLY A 86 -1.95 -0.47 7.34
CA GLY A 86 -1.84 0.94 6.96
C GLY A 86 -1.79 1.89 8.16
N SER A 87 -2.59 1.65 9.20
CA SER A 87 -2.58 2.50 10.42
C SER A 87 -1.26 2.39 11.18
N LEU A 88 -0.68 1.19 11.22
CA LEU A 88 0.64 0.98 11.84
C LEU A 88 1.75 1.66 11.06
N LEU A 89 1.70 1.60 9.72
CA LEU A 89 2.65 2.28 8.85
C LEU A 89 2.53 3.81 8.96
N ALA A 90 1.31 4.34 8.96
CA ALA A 90 1.06 5.77 9.13
C ALA A 90 1.57 6.30 10.48
N ALA A 91 1.41 5.53 11.56
CA ALA A 91 1.93 5.89 12.87
C ALA A 91 3.47 5.80 12.96
N ALA A 92 4.10 4.91 12.18
CA ALA A 92 5.54 4.68 12.22
C ALA A 92 6.35 5.63 11.32
N LEU A 93 5.70 6.34 10.40
CA LEU A 93 6.37 7.13 9.36
C LEU A 93 6.09 8.63 9.52
N PRO A 94 7.09 9.49 9.20
CA PRO A 94 6.90 10.92 9.27
C PRO A 94 5.91 11.41 8.19
N PRO A 95 5.30 12.60 8.39
CA PRO A 95 4.48 13.24 7.36
C PRO A 95 5.22 13.35 6.03
N GLY A 96 4.51 13.09 4.92
CA GLY A 96 5.08 13.15 3.57
C GLY A 96 5.86 11.91 3.13
N ALA A 97 6.23 10.99 4.04
CA ALA A 97 6.87 9.73 3.66
C ALA A 97 5.90 8.73 3.02
N TRP A 98 4.60 8.89 3.27
CA TRP A 98 3.56 8.01 2.77
C TRP A 98 2.32 8.78 2.28
N ARG A 99 1.54 8.12 1.43
CA ARG A 99 0.17 8.53 1.07
C ARG A 99 -0.76 7.32 1.02
N ALA A 100 -2.06 7.54 1.10
CA ALA A 100 -3.07 6.48 0.96
C ALA A 100 -4.05 6.77 -0.17
N LEU A 101 -4.41 5.74 -0.92
CA LEU A 101 -5.40 5.77 -1.99
C LEU A 101 -6.44 4.65 -1.74
N PRO A 102 -7.60 4.96 -1.16
CA PRO A 102 -8.61 3.96 -0.82
C PRO A 102 -9.34 3.41 -2.05
N VAL A 103 -10.10 2.32 -1.84
CA VAL A 103 -11.10 1.85 -2.82
C VAL A 103 -12.22 2.91 -2.94
N PRO A 104 -12.71 3.22 -4.16
CA PRO A 104 -13.87 4.07 -4.35
C PRO A 104 -15.05 3.71 -3.44
N GLY A 105 -15.75 4.72 -2.91
CA GLY A 105 -16.90 4.53 -2.02
C GLY A 105 -16.56 4.19 -0.56
N THR A 106 -15.28 4.06 -0.22
CA THR A 106 -14.82 3.89 1.16
C THR A 106 -14.38 5.23 1.75
N VAL A 107 -14.76 5.54 3.00
CA VAL A 107 -14.33 6.75 3.69
C VAL A 107 -13.08 6.45 4.52
N SER A 108 -11.94 7.02 4.11
CA SER A 108 -10.69 6.91 4.88
C SER A 108 -10.57 7.97 5.96
N LEU A 109 -10.33 7.51 7.19
CA LEU A 109 -9.92 8.34 8.30
C LEU A 109 -8.39 8.48 8.27
N ALA A 110 -7.90 9.41 7.47
CA ALA A 110 -6.51 9.85 7.51
C ALA A 110 -6.50 11.37 7.76
N ALA A 111 -6.13 11.77 8.98
CA ALA A 111 -5.78 13.16 9.28
C ALA A 111 -4.26 13.21 9.44
N ALA A 112 -3.61 14.07 8.65
CA ALA A 112 -2.20 14.41 8.77
C ALA A 112 -2.00 15.59 9.72
#